data_AF-A0A7Y1GD31-F1
#
_entry.id   AF-A0A7Y1GD31-F1
#
_cell.length_a   1.000
_cell.length_b   1.000
_cell.length_c   1.000
_cell.angle_alpha   90.00
_cell.angle_beta   90.00
_cell.angle_gamma   90.00
#
_symmetry.space_group_name_H-M   'P 1'
#
loop_
_entity.id
_entity.type
_entity.pdbx_description
1 polymer ?
#
loop_
_entity_poly.entity_id
_entity_poly.type
_entity_poly.pdbx_seq_one_letter_code
_entity_poly.pdbx_strand_id
1 'polypeptide(L)'
;MDYPKSVPSVGLVNGKFVDENPVTGQVGSLISSQWGNAVTDELLNVIRAGGKVPAEAEHDQLLAAIKAIVRDSIPPEKIRTTLAEYGITDAYTKSVTYTKAEIEALLKNMSALPVGAMVPFPKGTVPAGFLEVDGSVQSAATYPDLAAYLGTTFNTGGEGAGNFRLPESRGEFLRGWDHGRGVDVGRGLGSWQADEFKSHTHRVQYGAYAGTGLGSPGYTSAGVLSSVGLEATGGAETRPRNLAVMWCIKAWNAPVNQGNIDIASLAANVAALEARPRGLGDGQVWQNLTTSRVSGTVYTNTTGRPIQVHVAISSGAVYARVGPVDVSFSAYHAAFVVPAGATYTVTLNNPVNLCWSELRT
;
A
#
# COMPACT_ATOMS: atom_id res chain seq x y z
N MET A 1 -60.33 -10.17 -7.06
CA MET A 1 -61.54 -9.65 -6.47
C MET A 1 -62.18 -8.75 -7.50
N ASP A 2 -63.38 -9.10 -7.93
CA ASP A 2 -64.30 -8.28 -8.73
C ASP A 2 -65.72 -8.67 -8.31
N TYR A 3 -66.75 -7.98 -8.82
CA TYR A 3 -68.13 -8.43 -8.63
C TYR A 3 -68.27 -9.91 -9.06
N PRO A 4 -69.03 -10.73 -8.30
CA PRO A 4 -69.14 -12.16 -8.59
C PRO A 4 -69.95 -12.38 -9.87
N LYS A 5 -69.31 -12.88 -10.93
CA LYS A 5 -69.94 -13.19 -12.22
C LYS A 5 -70.10 -14.69 -12.43
N SER A 6 -69.38 -15.50 -11.65
CA SER A 6 -69.34 -16.96 -11.78
C SER A 6 -70.40 -17.71 -10.96
N VAL A 7 -71.06 -17.03 -10.01
CA VAL A 7 -72.11 -17.65 -9.17
C VAL A 7 -73.49 -17.39 -9.80
N PRO A 8 -74.24 -18.42 -10.22
CA PRO A 8 -75.58 -18.22 -10.77
C PRO A 8 -76.57 -17.72 -9.72
N SER A 9 -77.54 -16.90 -10.14
CA SER A 9 -78.69 -16.48 -9.33
C SER A 9 -78.37 -15.69 -8.04
N VAL A 10 -77.21 -15.04 -7.96
CA VAL A 10 -76.84 -14.14 -6.83
C VAL A 10 -77.59 -12.80 -6.81
N GLY A 11 -78.59 -12.62 -7.68
CA GLY A 11 -79.41 -11.42 -7.73
C GLY A 11 -78.65 -10.18 -8.22
N LEU A 12 -77.57 -10.35 -8.99
CA LEU A 12 -76.88 -9.24 -9.65
C LEU A 12 -77.49 -8.94 -11.02
N VAL A 13 -77.58 -7.67 -11.38
CA VAL A 13 -77.95 -7.22 -12.73
C VAL A 13 -76.81 -6.39 -13.29
N ASN A 14 -76.38 -6.71 -14.51
CA ASN A 14 -75.22 -6.09 -15.16
C ASN A 14 -73.94 -6.10 -14.30
N GLY A 15 -73.77 -7.15 -13.47
CA GLY A 15 -72.60 -7.31 -12.61
C GLY A 15 -72.58 -6.38 -11.39
N LYS A 16 -73.73 -5.83 -10.96
CA LYS A 16 -73.88 -5.05 -9.72
C LYS A 16 -75.05 -5.54 -8.87
N PHE A 17 -74.98 -5.28 -7.58
CA PHE A 17 -76.06 -5.58 -6.64
C PHE A 17 -77.27 -4.71 -6.95
N VAL A 18 -78.48 -5.27 -6.87
CA VAL A 18 -79.74 -4.58 -7.13
C VAL A 18 -80.76 -4.94 -6.06
N ASP A 19 -81.64 -3.99 -5.71
CA ASP A 19 -82.71 -4.27 -4.75
C ASP A 19 -83.87 -4.99 -5.44
N GLU A 20 -84.65 -5.73 -4.66
CA GLU A 20 -85.83 -6.42 -5.15
C GLU A 20 -86.89 -5.42 -5.60
N ASN A 21 -87.53 -5.68 -6.74
CA ASN A 21 -88.67 -4.91 -7.21
C ASN A 21 -89.90 -5.82 -7.38
N PRO A 22 -90.80 -5.85 -6.38
CA PRO A 22 -91.99 -6.71 -6.40
C PRO A 22 -92.98 -6.38 -7.52
N VAL A 23 -92.95 -5.15 -8.05
CA VAL A 23 -93.90 -4.67 -9.07
C VAL A 23 -93.51 -5.17 -10.46
N THR A 24 -92.21 -5.30 -10.73
CA THR A 24 -91.68 -5.79 -12.01
C THR A 24 -91.27 -7.27 -11.95
N GLY A 25 -91.36 -7.90 -10.78
CA GLY A 25 -90.93 -9.28 -10.54
C GLY A 25 -89.41 -9.45 -10.53
N GLN A 26 -88.64 -8.37 -10.40
CA GLN A 26 -87.18 -8.42 -10.37
C GLN A 26 -86.71 -8.94 -9.00
N VAL A 27 -86.05 -10.09 -9.01
CA VAL A 27 -85.42 -10.67 -7.83
C VAL A 27 -84.18 -9.85 -7.46
N GLY A 28 -84.14 -9.38 -6.22
CA GLY A 28 -83.03 -8.59 -5.68
C GLY A 28 -81.83 -9.44 -5.23
N SER A 29 -80.72 -8.76 -5.01
CA SER A 29 -79.56 -9.28 -4.27
C SER A 29 -79.91 -9.57 -2.81
N LEU A 30 -79.20 -10.53 -2.20
CA LEU A 30 -79.37 -10.89 -0.78
C LEU A 30 -78.96 -9.77 0.20
N ILE A 31 -78.14 -8.82 -0.27
CA ILE A 31 -77.71 -7.63 0.46
C ILE A 31 -78.18 -6.39 -0.31
N SER A 32 -78.37 -5.27 0.38
CA SER A 32 -78.84 -4.05 -0.27
C SER A 32 -77.88 -3.58 -1.36
N SER A 33 -78.46 -3.13 -2.48
CA SER A 33 -77.71 -2.66 -3.64
C SER A 33 -76.75 -1.53 -3.27
N GLN A 34 -77.20 -0.62 -2.42
CA GLN A 34 -76.43 0.52 -1.96
C GLN A 34 -75.18 0.06 -1.21
N TRP A 35 -75.31 -0.87 -0.25
CA TRP A 35 -74.18 -1.30 0.56
C TRP A 35 -73.22 -2.21 -0.22
N GLY A 36 -73.76 -3.20 -0.94
CA GLY A 36 -72.95 -4.16 -1.69
C GLY A 36 -72.12 -3.48 -2.80
N ASN A 37 -72.73 -2.55 -3.54
CA ASN A 37 -72.01 -1.80 -4.56
C ASN A 37 -71.00 -0.82 -3.97
N ALA A 38 -71.35 -0.10 -2.89
CA ALA A 38 -70.43 0.85 -2.26
C ALA A 38 -69.15 0.18 -1.75
N VAL A 39 -69.29 -0.94 -1.02
CA VAL A 39 -68.12 -1.68 -0.50
C VAL A 39 -67.30 -2.27 -1.64
N THR A 40 -67.95 -2.86 -2.64
CA THR A 40 -67.22 -3.47 -3.77
C THR A 40 -66.51 -2.41 -4.60
N ASP A 41 -67.16 -1.28 -4.92
CA ASP A 41 -66.56 -0.19 -5.69
C ASP A 41 -65.37 0.44 -4.94
N GLU A 42 -65.44 0.60 -3.60
CA GLU A 42 -64.29 1.07 -2.78
C GLU A 42 -63.08 0.13 -2.90
N LEU A 43 -63.29 -1.18 -2.77
CA LEU A 43 -62.21 -2.16 -2.90
C LEU A 43 -61.64 -2.18 -4.32
N LEU A 44 -62.50 -2.07 -5.33
CA LEU A 44 -62.06 -1.98 -6.73
C LEU A 44 -61.27 -0.70 -7.01
N ASN A 45 -61.62 0.41 -6.38
CA ASN A 45 -60.88 1.67 -6.50
C ASN A 45 -59.47 1.53 -5.93
N VAL A 46 -59.31 0.88 -4.77
CA VAL A 46 -57.97 0.58 -4.22
C VAL A 46 -57.18 -0.34 -5.15
N ILE A 47 -57.80 -1.39 -5.69
CA ILE A 47 -57.15 -2.32 -6.63
C ILE A 47 -56.65 -1.59 -7.87
N ARG A 48 -57.48 -0.74 -8.46
CA ARG A 48 -57.12 0.07 -9.64
C ARG A 48 -56.06 1.12 -9.32
N ALA A 49 -56.13 1.77 -8.15
CA ALA A 49 -55.12 2.73 -7.69
C ALA A 49 -53.73 2.09 -7.53
N GLY A 50 -53.67 0.82 -7.11
CA GLY A 50 -52.44 0.02 -7.12
C GLY A 50 -52.04 -0.56 -8.48
N GLY A 51 -52.64 -0.10 -9.58
CA GLY A 51 -52.30 -0.50 -10.94
C GLY A 51 -52.73 -1.92 -11.33
N LYS A 52 -53.66 -2.53 -10.60
CA LYS A 52 -54.17 -3.88 -10.87
C LYS A 52 -55.51 -3.84 -11.59
N VAL A 53 -55.74 -4.82 -12.47
CA VAL A 53 -57.04 -5.04 -13.12
C VAL A 53 -57.86 -6.00 -12.25
N PRO A 54 -59.03 -5.60 -11.74
CA PRO A 54 -59.89 -6.48 -10.96
C PRO A 54 -60.27 -7.76 -11.70
N ALA A 55 -60.14 -8.90 -11.03
CA ALA A 55 -60.47 -10.21 -11.58
C ALA A 55 -61.10 -11.09 -10.51
N GLU A 56 -62.28 -11.65 -10.76
CA GLU A 56 -63.06 -12.42 -9.77
C GLU A 56 -62.27 -13.58 -9.14
N ALA A 57 -61.49 -14.32 -9.94
CA ALA A 57 -60.75 -15.51 -9.48
C ALA A 57 -59.55 -15.22 -8.56
N GLU A 58 -59.09 -13.97 -8.49
CA GLU A 58 -57.85 -13.62 -7.80
C GLU A 58 -58.13 -13.09 -6.38
N HIS A 59 -57.62 -13.74 -5.35
CA HIS A 59 -58.02 -13.44 -3.96
C HIS A 59 -57.02 -12.56 -3.19
N ASP A 60 -55.92 -12.15 -3.81
CA ASP A 60 -54.85 -11.36 -3.20
C ASP A 60 -54.69 -9.94 -3.80
N GLN A 61 -55.54 -9.57 -4.76
CA GLN A 61 -55.39 -8.32 -5.52
C GLN A 61 -55.43 -7.06 -4.66
N LEU A 62 -56.25 -7.04 -3.60
CA LEU A 62 -56.31 -5.92 -2.66
C LEU A 62 -54.99 -5.76 -1.90
N LEU A 63 -54.42 -6.87 -1.41
CA LEU A 63 -53.13 -6.88 -0.72
C LEU A 63 -51.99 -6.45 -1.67
N ALA A 64 -52.01 -6.96 -2.90
CA ALA A 64 -51.04 -6.60 -3.93
C ALA A 64 -51.11 -5.11 -4.29
N ALA A 65 -52.32 -4.56 -4.40
CA ALA A 65 -52.54 -3.14 -4.69
C ALA A 65 -52.08 -2.24 -3.54
N ILE A 66 -52.39 -2.56 -2.29
CA ILE A 66 -51.93 -1.80 -1.11
C ILE A 66 -50.39 -1.81 -1.04
N LYS A 67 -49.73 -2.94 -1.29
CA LYS A 67 -48.27 -3.02 -1.34
C LYS A 67 -47.67 -2.13 -2.43
N ALA A 68 -48.30 -2.05 -3.60
CA ALA A 68 -47.88 -1.19 -4.69
C ALA A 68 -48.05 0.29 -4.33
N ILE A 69 -49.23 0.68 -3.83
CA ILE A 69 -49.53 2.05 -3.38
C ILE A 69 -48.51 2.51 -2.33
N VAL A 70 -48.22 1.67 -1.32
CA VAL A 70 -47.22 2.00 -0.28
C VAL A 70 -45.83 2.18 -0.88
N ARG A 71 -45.41 1.31 -1.80
CA ARG A 71 -44.11 1.42 -2.47
C ARG A 71 -44.01 2.72 -3.28
N ASP A 72 -45.05 3.06 -4.03
CA ASP A 72 -45.08 4.24 -4.90
C ASP A 72 -45.29 5.54 -4.11
N SER A 73 -45.82 5.46 -2.89
CA SER A 73 -45.96 6.61 -1.98
C SER A 73 -44.65 7.06 -1.34
N ILE A 74 -43.57 6.27 -1.48
CA ILE A 74 -42.23 6.65 -1.03
C ILE A 74 -41.50 7.27 -2.23
N PRO A 75 -41.22 8.59 -2.19
CA PRO A 75 -40.47 9.25 -3.25
C PRO A 75 -39.11 8.56 -3.48
N PRO A 76 -38.63 8.40 -4.71
CA PRO A 76 -37.36 7.75 -5.01
C PRO A 76 -36.17 8.32 -4.21
N GLU A 77 -36.20 9.62 -3.94
CA GLU A 77 -35.19 10.33 -3.15
C GLU A 77 -35.25 10.03 -1.63
N LYS A 78 -36.32 9.41 -1.15
CA LYS A 78 -36.48 8.93 0.23
C LYS A 78 -36.30 7.42 0.37
N ILE A 79 -36.17 6.69 -0.74
CA ILE A 79 -35.76 5.29 -0.73
C ILE A 79 -34.26 5.27 -0.44
N ARG A 80 -33.93 5.02 0.83
CA ARG A 80 -32.56 4.80 1.25
C ARG A 80 -32.09 3.50 0.59
N THR A 81 -31.07 3.57 -0.27
CA THR A 81 -30.56 2.40 -1.03
C THR A 81 -29.18 1.96 -0.55
N THR A 82 -28.55 2.74 0.31
CA THR A 82 -27.27 2.41 0.93
C THR A 82 -27.40 2.20 2.43
N LEU A 83 -26.56 1.34 2.99
CA LEU A 83 -26.46 1.09 4.44
C LEU A 83 -26.19 2.39 5.23
N ALA A 84 -25.40 3.29 4.65
CA ALA A 84 -25.05 4.59 5.23
C ALA A 84 -26.27 5.50 5.40
N GLU A 85 -27.18 5.50 4.44
CA GLU A 85 -28.39 6.31 4.51
C GLU A 85 -29.33 5.83 5.60
N TYR A 86 -29.35 4.54 5.95
CA TYR A 86 -30.15 4.01 7.07
C TYR A 86 -29.60 4.35 8.46
N GLY A 87 -28.43 5.01 8.55
CA GLY A 87 -27.79 5.31 9.84
C GLY A 87 -27.23 4.06 10.53
N ILE A 88 -27.05 2.98 9.78
CA ILE A 88 -26.44 1.75 10.26
C ILE A 88 -24.93 1.93 10.18
N THR A 89 -24.27 2.08 11.32
CA THR A 89 -22.81 2.33 11.42
C THR A 89 -22.01 1.07 11.74
N ASP A 90 -22.72 -0.04 11.98
CA ASP A 90 -22.25 -1.27 12.60
C ASP A 90 -22.57 -2.54 11.80
N ALA A 91 -23.23 -2.40 10.64
CA ALA A 91 -23.36 -3.48 9.66
C ALA A 91 -22.20 -3.43 8.65
N TYR A 92 -21.14 -4.18 8.95
CA TYR A 92 -20.01 -4.53 8.08
C TYR A 92 -18.94 -3.45 7.79
N THR A 93 -18.12 -3.14 8.80
CA THR A 93 -16.70 -2.75 8.61
C THR A 93 -15.80 -3.45 9.63
N LYS A 94 -15.79 -4.79 9.62
CA LYS A 94 -14.72 -5.53 10.31
C LYS A 94 -14.31 -6.83 9.62
N SER A 95 -14.34 -6.85 8.29
CA SER A 95 -13.31 -7.57 7.56
C SER A 95 -12.06 -6.69 7.57
N VAL A 96 -11.08 -7.12 8.36
CA VAL A 96 -9.71 -6.61 8.50
C VAL A 96 -9.20 -5.85 7.27
N THR A 97 -9.42 -4.53 7.24
CA THR A 97 -8.61 -3.63 6.41
C THR A 97 -8.01 -2.62 7.36
N TYR A 98 -6.96 -3.04 8.06
CA TYR A 98 -6.04 -2.08 8.63
C TYR A 98 -5.52 -1.21 7.48
N THR A 99 -5.58 0.11 7.61
CA THR A 99 -4.90 1.00 6.68
C THR A 99 -3.40 0.68 6.66
N LYS A 100 -2.70 0.99 5.57
CA LYS A 100 -1.23 0.81 5.51
C LYS A 100 -0.53 1.41 6.74
N ALA A 101 -0.97 2.58 7.19
CA ALA A 101 -0.43 3.24 8.38
C ALA A 101 -0.73 2.46 9.69
N GLU A 102 -1.91 1.86 9.84
CA GLU A 102 -2.25 1.04 11.00
C GLU A 102 -1.52 -0.30 10.99
N ILE A 103 -1.35 -0.93 9.82
CA ILE A 103 -0.50 -2.12 9.65
C ILE A 103 0.95 -1.77 9.97
N GLU A 104 1.46 -0.66 9.45
CA GLU A 104 2.82 -0.18 9.73
C GLU A 104 2.99 0.16 11.21
N ALA A 105 2.01 0.75 11.88
CA ALA A 105 2.05 1.00 13.32
C ALA A 105 2.01 -0.30 14.14
N LEU A 106 1.18 -1.27 13.76
CA LEU A 106 1.12 -2.60 14.39
C LEU A 106 2.42 -3.39 14.16
N LEU A 107 2.99 -3.34 12.95
CA LEU A 107 4.26 -3.99 12.61
C LEU A 107 5.47 -3.29 13.25
N LYS A 108 5.43 -1.96 13.39
CA LYS A 108 6.44 -1.18 14.13
C LYS A 108 6.52 -1.63 15.60
N ASN A 109 5.42 -2.13 16.15
CA ASN A 109 5.34 -2.70 17.50
C ASN A 109 5.56 -4.23 17.56
N MET A 110 5.63 -4.93 16.43
CA MET A 110 5.84 -6.39 16.37
C MET A 110 7.32 -6.80 16.46
N SER A 111 8.27 -5.86 16.48
CA SER A 111 9.62 -6.18 16.93
C SER A 111 9.61 -6.25 18.45
N ALA A 112 9.96 -7.41 19.02
CA ALA A 112 10.14 -7.56 20.47
C ALA A 112 11.20 -6.61 21.05
N LEU A 113 12.04 -6.00 20.19
CA LEU A 113 13.10 -5.07 20.56
C LEU A 113 12.93 -3.74 19.82
N PRO A 114 12.85 -2.60 20.55
CA PRO A 114 12.79 -1.27 19.92
C PRO A 114 14.12 -0.93 19.23
N VAL A 115 14.06 -0.05 18.22
CA VAL A 115 15.27 0.55 17.63
C VAL A 115 16.09 1.21 18.73
N GLY A 116 17.41 1.02 18.69
CA GLY A 116 18.32 1.46 19.74
C GLY A 116 18.62 0.42 20.82
N ALA A 117 17.85 -0.66 20.93
CA ALA A 117 18.14 -1.73 21.88
C ALA A 117 19.45 -2.44 21.53
N MET A 118 20.36 -2.55 22.51
CA MET A 118 21.60 -3.31 22.39
C MET A 118 21.42 -4.73 22.94
N VAL A 119 21.85 -5.73 22.17
CA VAL A 119 21.72 -7.15 22.52
C VAL A 119 23.02 -7.90 22.20
N PRO A 120 23.48 -8.79 23.09
CA PRO A 120 24.66 -9.61 22.83
C PRO A 120 24.31 -10.83 21.98
N PHE A 121 25.09 -11.07 20.92
CA PHE A 121 24.98 -12.25 20.08
C PHE A 121 26.22 -13.14 20.23
N PRO A 122 26.05 -14.47 20.46
CA PRO A 122 27.17 -15.39 20.68
C PRO A 122 27.86 -15.83 19.37
N LYS A 123 27.51 -15.23 18.23
CA LYS A 123 28.03 -15.56 16.90
C LYS A 123 28.55 -14.30 16.24
N GLY A 124 29.70 -14.36 15.56
CA GLY A 124 30.28 -13.27 14.77
C GLY A 124 29.56 -13.00 13.44
N THR A 125 28.22 -13.03 13.43
CA THR A 125 27.42 -12.69 12.24
C THR A 125 26.27 -11.80 12.68
N VAL A 126 26.24 -10.57 12.15
CA VAL A 126 25.24 -9.57 12.54
C VAL A 126 23.86 -10.03 12.04
N PRO A 127 22.86 -10.20 12.92
CA PRO A 127 21.51 -10.56 12.49
C PRO A 127 20.85 -9.45 11.69
N ALA A 128 19.92 -9.81 10.81
CA ALA A 128 19.13 -8.84 10.05
C ALA A 128 18.37 -7.89 10.99
N GLY A 129 18.37 -6.60 10.67
CA GLY A 129 17.75 -5.57 11.50
C GLY A 129 18.64 -5.00 12.60
N PHE A 130 19.90 -5.42 12.66
CA PHE A 130 20.90 -4.95 13.62
C PHE A 130 22.17 -4.48 12.91
N LEU A 131 22.94 -3.66 13.62
CA LEU A 131 24.31 -3.28 13.28
C LEU A 131 25.24 -3.67 14.43
N GLU A 132 26.48 -4.03 14.14
CA GLU A 132 27.49 -4.18 15.20
C GLU A 132 27.75 -2.84 15.87
N VAL A 133 28.00 -2.85 17.18
CA VAL A 133 28.32 -1.65 17.97
C VAL A 133 29.85 -1.45 17.94
N ASP A 134 30.34 -1.02 16.78
CA ASP A 134 31.75 -1.01 16.37
C ASP A 134 32.33 0.40 16.12
N GLY A 135 31.65 1.44 16.59
CA GLY A 135 32.08 2.83 16.41
C GLY A 135 31.96 3.35 14.98
N SER A 136 31.40 2.59 14.03
CA SER A 136 31.31 2.98 12.62
C SER A 136 30.39 4.16 12.38
N VAL A 137 30.64 4.88 11.28
CA VAL A 137 29.79 5.98 10.81
C VAL A 137 28.76 5.42 9.84
N GLN A 138 27.49 5.77 10.07
CA GLN A 138 26.34 5.26 9.34
C GLN A 138 25.53 6.41 8.72
N SER A 139 24.85 6.12 7.61
CA SER A 139 24.02 7.11 6.93
C SER A 139 22.66 7.25 7.60
N ALA A 140 22.27 8.48 7.95
CA ALA A 140 20.95 8.78 8.48
C ALA A 140 19.83 8.54 7.45
N ALA A 141 20.16 8.59 6.15
CA ALA A 141 19.22 8.23 5.09
C ALA A 141 18.96 6.71 5.04
N THR A 142 19.98 5.90 5.36
CA THR A 142 19.85 4.43 5.37
C THR A 142 19.19 3.92 6.66
N TYR A 143 19.49 4.55 7.80
CA TYR A 143 18.97 4.15 9.11
C TYR A 143 18.29 5.32 9.83
N PRO A 144 17.17 5.84 9.31
CA PRO A 144 16.53 7.07 9.83
C PRO A 144 16.03 6.92 11.27
N ASP A 145 15.42 5.78 11.61
CA ASP A 145 14.93 5.53 12.97
C ASP A 145 16.07 5.47 13.99
N LEU A 146 17.20 4.82 13.63
CA LEU A 146 18.36 4.73 14.51
C LEU A 146 19.08 6.08 14.63
N ALA A 147 19.20 6.83 13.54
CA ALA A 147 19.75 8.17 13.54
C ALA A 147 18.92 9.12 14.43
N ALA A 148 17.59 9.05 14.35
CA ALA A 148 16.70 9.81 15.20
C ALA A 148 16.83 9.41 16.68
N TYR A 149 17.05 8.12 16.97
CA TYR A 149 17.23 7.61 18.32
C TYR A 149 18.57 8.02 18.95
N LEU A 150 19.69 7.82 18.23
CA LEU A 150 21.03 8.12 18.75
C LEU A 150 21.41 9.60 18.64
N GLY A 151 20.82 10.32 17.70
CA GLY A 151 21.16 11.71 17.40
C GLY A 151 22.67 11.88 17.18
N THR A 152 23.28 12.80 17.93
CA THR A 152 24.71 13.09 17.88
C THR A 152 25.47 12.55 19.09
N THR A 153 24.86 11.71 19.92
CA THR A 153 25.42 11.28 21.22
C THR A 153 26.82 10.65 21.12
N PHE A 154 27.10 9.94 20.03
CA PHE A 154 28.39 9.27 19.82
C PHE A 154 29.25 9.96 18.76
N ASN A 155 28.82 11.08 18.20
CA ASN A 155 29.56 11.76 17.15
C ASN A 155 30.84 12.38 17.70
N THR A 156 31.93 12.29 16.94
CA THR A 156 33.22 12.88 17.28
C THR A 156 33.49 14.16 16.46
N GLY A 157 32.56 14.57 15.60
CA GLY A 157 32.66 15.77 14.76
C GLY A 157 33.23 15.50 13.36
N GLY A 158 33.42 14.23 12.99
CA GLY A 158 34.04 13.80 11.73
C GLY A 158 33.14 12.96 10.84
N GLU A 159 31.84 12.86 11.15
CA GLU A 159 30.91 11.92 10.50
C GLU A 159 30.53 12.36 9.07
N GLY A 160 30.63 13.65 8.76
CA GLY A 160 30.08 14.23 7.53
C GLY A 160 28.58 14.50 7.63
N ALA A 161 28.09 15.45 6.82
CA ALA A 161 26.69 15.84 6.84
C ALA A 161 25.76 14.67 6.45
N GLY A 162 24.71 14.45 7.24
CA GLY A 162 23.75 13.37 7.00
C GLY A 162 24.17 11.99 7.55
N ASN A 163 25.23 11.93 8.33
CA ASN A 163 25.70 10.70 8.98
C ASN A 163 25.74 10.82 10.51
N PHE A 164 25.77 9.69 11.19
CA PHE A 164 25.87 9.56 12.64
C PHE A 164 26.80 8.41 13.02
N ARG A 165 27.34 8.42 14.23
CA ARG A 165 28.25 7.39 14.73
C ARG A 165 27.54 6.40 15.65
N LEU A 166 27.89 5.12 15.54
CA LEU A 166 27.49 4.08 16.48
C LEU A 166 28.37 4.10 17.75
N PRO A 167 27.91 3.59 18.90
CA PRO A 167 28.80 3.34 20.03
C PRO A 167 29.92 2.35 19.66
N GLU A 168 31.03 2.38 20.40
CA GLU A 168 32.11 1.39 20.33
C GLU A 168 32.07 0.52 21.58
N SER A 169 31.93 -0.79 21.42
CA SER A 169 31.77 -1.74 22.52
C SER A 169 32.71 -2.95 22.45
N ARG A 170 33.54 -3.03 21.39
CA ARG A 170 34.43 -4.17 21.20
C ARG A 170 35.51 -4.16 22.26
N GLY A 171 35.56 -5.25 23.04
CA GLY A 171 36.49 -5.39 24.16
C GLY A 171 36.04 -4.72 25.46
N GLU A 172 34.86 -4.08 25.47
CA GLU A 172 34.40 -3.30 26.62
C GLU A 172 33.41 -4.06 27.51
N PHE A 173 33.44 -3.76 28.81
CA PHE A 173 32.37 -4.13 29.73
C PHE A 173 31.33 -3.01 29.82
N LEU A 174 30.05 -3.38 29.69
CA LEU A 174 28.96 -2.43 29.90
C LEU A 174 28.57 -2.38 31.38
N ARG A 175 28.52 -1.16 31.93
CA ARG A 175 28.05 -0.89 33.29
C ARG A 175 26.85 0.03 33.27
N GLY A 176 25.95 -0.13 34.26
CA GLY A 176 24.81 0.76 34.43
C GLY A 176 25.29 2.20 34.69
N TRP A 177 24.62 3.17 34.06
CA TRP A 177 24.86 4.58 34.32
C TRP A 177 24.38 4.94 35.73
N ASP A 178 25.19 5.68 36.48
CA ASP A 178 24.87 6.06 37.86
C ASP A 178 23.54 6.80 37.97
N HIS A 179 23.28 7.69 37.01
CA HIS A 179 22.05 8.49 36.92
C HIS A 179 21.59 9.08 38.27
N GLY A 180 22.54 9.55 39.09
CA GLY A 180 22.28 10.18 40.38
C GLY A 180 22.19 9.24 41.58
N ARG A 181 22.54 7.95 41.42
CA ARG A 181 22.57 6.98 42.53
C ARG A 181 23.73 7.23 43.50
N GLY A 182 24.81 7.87 43.07
CA GLY A 182 25.94 8.22 43.93
C GLY A 182 27.04 7.17 44.05
N VAL A 183 27.03 6.12 43.22
CA VAL A 183 28.04 5.05 43.21
C VAL A 183 29.14 5.31 42.18
N ASP A 184 28.80 5.90 41.04
CA ASP A 184 29.71 6.22 39.94
C ASP A 184 29.51 7.67 39.49
N VAL A 185 29.73 8.58 40.45
CA VAL A 185 29.44 10.02 40.33
C VAL A 185 30.28 10.66 39.23
N GLY A 186 29.65 11.51 38.42
CA GLY A 186 30.32 12.31 37.40
C GLY A 186 30.49 11.60 36.05
N ARG A 187 30.10 10.33 35.91
CA ARG A 187 30.12 9.63 34.63
C ARG A 187 28.89 9.94 33.77
N GLY A 188 29.12 10.18 32.48
CA GLY A 188 28.08 10.32 31.46
C GLY A 188 27.80 9.02 30.71
N LEU A 189 26.60 8.89 30.14
CA LEU A 189 26.29 7.80 29.20
C LEU A 189 27.29 7.78 28.03
N GLY A 190 27.70 6.58 27.62
CA GLY A 190 28.63 6.39 26.49
C GLY A 190 30.08 6.78 26.76
N SER A 191 30.42 7.26 27.96
CA SER A 191 31.82 7.55 28.29
C SER A 191 32.63 6.26 28.47
N TRP A 192 33.93 6.33 28.15
CA TRP A 192 34.90 5.26 28.37
C TRP A 192 35.59 5.38 29.74
N GLN A 193 36.07 4.25 30.29
CA GLN A 193 36.82 4.21 31.55
C GLN A 193 37.81 3.04 31.49
N ALA A 194 39.06 3.29 31.92
CA ALA A 194 40.09 2.26 32.04
C ALA A 194 39.79 1.26 33.16
N ASP A 195 40.44 0.09 33.14
CA ASP A 195 40.42 -0.83 34.27
C ASP A 195 41.10 -0.22 35.50
N GLU A 196 40.58 -0.56 36.68
CA GLU A 196 41.15 -0.12 37.96
C GLU A 196 40.97 -1.21 39.02
N PHE A 197 42.02 -1.43 39.82
CA PHE A 197 41.94 -2.22 41.04
C PHE A 197 41.63 -1.33 42.23
N LYS A 198 40.80 -1.82 43.15
CA LYS A 198 40.60 -1.14 44.43
C LYS A 198 41.95 -1.01 45.17
N SER A 199 42.21 0.21 45.66
CA SER A 199 43.38 0.49 46.49
C SER A 199 43.48 -0.49 47.67
N HIS A 200 44.66 -1.06 47.87
CA HIS A 200 44.97 -2.00 48.96
C HIS A 200 46.45 -1.91 49.34
N THR A 201 46.81 -2.49 50.49
CA THR A 201 48.21 -2.50 50.99
C THR A 201 48.64 -3.91 51.37
N HIS A 202 49.93 -4.20 51.19
CA HIS A 202 50.59 -5.40 51.68
C HIS A 202 51.55 -5.04 52.80
N ARG A 203 51.55 -5.82 53.88
CA ARG A 203 52.53 -5.68 54.96
C ARG A 203 53.47 -6.87 54.92
N VAL A 204 54.76 -6.60 54.76
CA VAL A 204 55.80 -7.63 54.88
C VAL A 204 56.17 -7.73 56.36
N GLN A 205 55.95 -8.90 56.95
CA GLN A 205 56.27 -9.14 58.36
C GLN A 205 57.71 -9.68 58.43
N TYR A 206 58.66 -8.79 58.75
CA TYR A 206 60.02 -9.21 59.08
C TYR A 206 60.07 -9.65 60.54
N GLY A 207 60.35 -10.94 60.78
CA GLY A 207 60.75 -11.41 62.10
C GLY A 207 62.15 -10.90 62.40
N ALA A 208 62.26 -9.79 63.13
CA ALA A 208 63.52 -9.44 63.77
C ALA A 208 63.81 -10.50 64.83
N TYR A 209 64.68 -11.47 64.54
CA TYR A 209 65.33 -12.24 65.60
C TYR A 209 66.16 -11.24 66.41
N ALA A 210 65.62 -10.76 67.53
CA ALA A 210 66.43 -10.14 68.57
C ALA A 210 67.29 -11.24 69.20
N GLY A 211 68.35 -11.63 68.50
CA GLY A 211 69.43 -12.40 69.10
C GLY A 211 70.13 -11.51 70.10
N THR A 212 69.78 -11.62 71.37
CA THR A 212 70.60 -11.15 72.48
C THR A 212 71.87 -12.01 72.56
N GLY A 213 72.79 -11.79 71.61
CA GLY A 213 74.15 -12.31 71.62
C GLY A 213 75.12 -11.17 71.83
N LEU A 214 75.66 -11.10 73.05
CA LEU A 214 76.68 -10.14 73.49
C LEU A 214 77.90 -10.12 72.55
N GLY A 215 78.32 -8.92 72.14
CA GLY A 215 79.71 -8.62 71.77
C GLY A 215 80.14 -8.85 70.32
N SER A 216 79.86 -7.89 69.43
CA SER A 216 80.78 -7.56 68.33
C SER A 216 80.49 -6.17 67.75
N PRO A 217 81.35 -5.16 67.96
CA PRO A 217 81.19 -3.84 67.36
C PRO A 217 81.78 -3.84 65.94
N GLY A 218 80.92 -3.74 64.93
CA GLY A 218 81.35 -3.39 63.58
C GLY A 218 81.67 -4.58 62.68
N TYR A 219 80.65 -5.35 62.29
CA TYR A 219 80.53 -5.80 60.91
C TYR A 219 79.11 -5.54 60.42
N THR A 220 79.07 -4.78 59.34
CA THR A 220 77.94 -4.42 58.50
C THR A 220 77.25 -5.66 57.97
N SER A 221 76.19 -6.13 58.62
CA SER A 221 75.12 -6.74 57.84
C SER A 221 74.43 -5.59 57.12
N ALA A 222 75.02 -5.16 55.99
CA ALA A 222 74.21 -4.75 54.86
C ALA A 222 73.32 -5.97 54.63
N GLY A 223 72.16 -5.99 55.31
CA GLY A 223 71.13 -6.96 55.03
C GLY A 223 70.93 -6.82 53.56
N VAL A 224 71.39 -7.81 52.80
CA VAL A 224 71.13 -7.87 51.37
C VAL A 224 69.62 -7.88 51.34
N LEU A 225 69.02 -6.72 51.06
CA LEU A 225 67.65 -6.63 50.62
C LEU A 225 67.70 -7.34 49.27
N SER A 226 67.71 -8.68 49.30
CA SER A 226 67.39 -9.45 48.14
C SER A 226 65.98 -9.01 47.84
N SER A 227 65.81 -8.25 46.77
CA SER A 227 64.50 -7.99 46.20
C SER A 227 63.92 -9.37 45.90
N VAL A 228 63.19 -9.94 46.85
CA VAL A 228 62.40 -11.15 46.63
C VAL A 228 61.33 -10.67 45.66
N GLY A 229 61.53 -11.03 44.39
CA GLY A 229 61.05 -10.31 43.22
C GLY A 229 59.65 -9.71 43.37
N LEU A 230 59.62 -8.38 43.32
CA LEU A 230 58.47 -7.53 43.03
C LEU A 230 58.13 -7.62 41.52
N GLU A 231 58.20 -8.82 40.96
CA GLU A 231 57.97 -9.06 39.53
C GLU A 231 56.50 -8.81 39.20
N ALA A 232 56.25 -8.31 37.99
CA ALA A 232 54.88 -8.15 37.50
C ALA A 232 54.17 -9.51 37.53
N THR A 233 53.19 -9.65 38.42
CA THR A 233 52.36 -10.85 38.51
C THR A 233 51.02 -10.57 37.85
N GLY A 234 50.62 -11.40 36.90
CA GLY A 234 49.37 -11.26 36.16
C GLY A 234 49.58 -11.17 34.65
N GLY A 235 48.56 -10.66 33.94
CA GLY A 235 48.60 -10.41 32.50
C GLY A 235 48.53 -8.91 32.18
N ALA A 236 48.43 -8.58 30.89
CA ALA A 236 48.38 -7.20 30.40
C ALA A 236 47.10 -6.42 30.79
N GLU A 237 46.06 -7.11 31.26
CA GLU A 237 44.74 -6.54 31.57
C GLU A 237 44.16 -7.21 32.81
N THR A 238 43.54 -6.40 33.66
CA THR A 238 42.74 -6.86 34.80
C THR A 238 41.33 -7.22 34.35
N ARG A 239 40.95 -8.50 34.44
CA ARG A 239 39.58 -8.92 34.11
C ARG A 239 39.11 -10.16 34.86
N PRO A 240 37.81 -10.24 35.22
CA PRO A 240 37.21 -11.49 35.63
C PRO A 240 37.09 -12.46 34.44
N ARG A 241 36.72 -13.71 34.73
CA ARG A 241 36.31 -14.66 33.68
C ARG A 241 35.12 -14.09 32.90
N ASN A 242 35.21 -14.09 31.58
CA ASN A 242 34.18 -13.58 30.69
C ASN A 242 34.04 -14.45 29.43
N LEU A 243 32.93 -14.26 28.71
CA LEU A 243 32.68 -14.83 27.39
C LEU A 243 32.54 -13.67 26.40
N ALA A 244 33.28 -13.73 25.29
CA ALA A 244 33.17 -12.74 24.22
C ALA A 244 31.86 -12.93 23.44
N VAL A 245 31.12 -11.85 23.29
CA VAL A 245 29.89 -11.76 22.48
C VAL A 245 30.00 -10.53 21.58
N MET A 246 29.29 -10.55 20.47
CA MET A 246 29.18 -9.40 19.60
C MET A 246 27.98 -8.56 20.05
N TRP A 247 28.22 -7.34 20.50
CA TRP A 247 27.15 -6.40 20.80
C TRP A 247 26.61 -5.83 19.51
N CYS A 248 25.29 -5.93 19.33
CA CYS A 248 24.62 -5.32 18.21
C CYS A 248 23.49 -4.40 18.69
N ILE A 249 23.23 -3.35 17.93
CA ILE A 249 22.15 -2.39 18.17
C ILE A 249 21.05 -2.58 17.13
N LYS A 250 19.79 -2.60 17.58
CA LYS A 250 18.63 -2.66 16.69
C LYS A 250 18.59 -1.41 15.84
N ALA A 251 18.74 -1.55 14.53
CA ALA A 251 18.87 -0.41 13.62
C ALA A 251 17.56 -0.09 12.88
N TRP A 252 16.74 -1.09 12.57
CA TRP A 252 15.42 -0.91 11.97
C TRP A 252 14.52 -2.12 12.25
N ASN A 253 13.20 -1.96 12.25
CA ASN A 253 12.26 -3.09 12.34
C ASN A 253 12.05 -3.71 10.93
N ALA A 254 12.11 -5.04 10.81
CA ALA A 254 11.99 -5.73 9.52
C ALA A 254 10.52 -5.77 9.03
N PRO A 255 10.22 -5.71 7.72
CA PRO A 255 10.84 -4.93 6.66
C PRO A 255 9.90 -3.80 6.19
N VAL A 256 10.24 -2.55 6.46
CA VAL A 256 9.90 -1.50 5.49
C VAL A 256 11.03 -1.57 4.45
N ASN A 257 10.76 -2.16 3.30
CA ASN A 257 11.70 -2.19 2.17
C ASN A 257 12.09 -0.75 1.80
N GLN A 258 13.28 -0.30 2.21
CA GLN A 258 13.82 1.01 1.78
C GLN A 258 15.34 0.98 1.48
N GLY A 259 15.95 -0.21 1.34
CA GLY A 259 17.40 -0.30 1.15
C GLY A 259 17.90 -0.28 -0.30
N ASN A 260 17.19 -0.92 -1.23
CA ASN A 260 17.71 -1.10 -2.60
C ASN A 260 16.73 -0.67 -3.72
N ILE A 261 15.51 -0.23 -3.38
CA ILE A 261 14.57 0.30 -4.36
C ILE A 261 14.08 1.66 -3.84
N ASP A 262 14.72 2.71 -4.34
CA ASP A 262 14.16 4.05 -4.22
C ASP A 262 12.90 4.12 -5.11
N ILE A 263 11.73 4.04 -4.47
CA ILE A 263 10.43 4.12 -5.13
C ILE A 263 10.23 5.46 -5.81
N ALA A 264 10.83 6.55 -5.30
CA ALA A 264 10.74 7.86 -5.94
C ALA A 264 11.57 7.88 -7.24
N SER A 265 12.79 7.34 -7.22
CA SER A 265 13.60 7.17 -8.44
C SER A 265 12.97 6.18 -9.42
N LEU A 266 12.38 5.09 -8.94
CA LEU A 266 11.65 4.14 -9.79
C LEU A 266 10.40 4.80 -10.41
N ALA A 267 9.63 5.55 -9.63
CA ALA A 267 8.48 6.30 -10.13
C ALA A 267 8.89 7.35 -11.16
N ALA A 268 10.00 8.06 -10.94
CA ALA A 268 10.56 8.99 -11.92
C ALA A 268 10.99 8.29 -13.21
N ASN A 269 11.62 7.11 -13.10
CA ASN A 269 12.00 6.30 -14.26
C ASN A 269 10.78 5.76 -15.01
N VAL A 270 9.74 5.30 -14.31
CA VAL A 270 8.48 4.84 -14.92
C VAL A 270 7.75 5.98 -15.59
N ALA A 271 7.65 7.15 -14.96
CA ALA A 271 7.07 8.34 -15.56
C ALA A 271 7.86 8.78 -16.82
N ALA A 272 9.20 8.71 -16.78
CA ALA A 272 10.04 8.99 -17.94
C ALA A 272 9.86 7.96 -19.07
N LEU A 273 9.65 6.68 -18.73
CA LEU A 273 9.33 5.61 -19.68
C LEU A 273 7.96 5.81 -20.32
N GLU A 274 6.96 6.23 -19.54
CA GLU A 274 5.61 6.53 -20.02
C GLU A 274 5.55 7.80 -20.88
N ALA A 275 6.35 8.81 -20.55
CA ALA A 275 6.45 10.07 -21.30
C ALA A 275 7.29 9.96 -22.58
N ARG A 276 8.05 8.87 -22.77
CA ARG A 276 8.88 8.70 -23.97
C ARG A 276 7.99 8.55 -25.21
N PRO A 277 8.30 9.22 -26.34
CA PRO A 277 7.60 9.02 -27.59
C PRO A 277 7.60 7.54 -27.98
N ARG A 278 6.40 6.95 -28.12
CA ARG A 278 6.25 5.54 -28.49
C ARG A 278 6.71 5.35 -29.94
N GLY A 279 7.55 4.33 -30.14
CA GLY A 279 8.10 3.99 -31.44
C GLY A 279 7.05 3.38 -32.38
N LEU A 280 7.42 3.27 -33.66
CA LEU A 280 6.64 2.54 -34.67
C LEU A 280 6.49 1.06 -34.26
N GLY A 281 5.27 0.52 -34.34
CA GLY A 281 4.95 -0.87 -34.00
C GLY A 281 4.56 -1.12 -32.55
N ASP A 282 4.74 -0.16 -31.64
CA ASP A 282 4.25 -0.28 -30.26
C ASP A 282 2.72 -0.14 -30.24
N GLY A 283 2.00 -1.23 -29.97
CA GLY A 283 0.54 -1.25 -29.85
C GLY A 283 -0.23 -0.88 -31.12
N GLN A 284 0.42 -0.88 -32.29
CA GLN A 284 -0.20 -0.60 -33.58
C GLN A 284 -0.58 -1.90 -34.29
N VAL A 285 -1.65 -1.84 -35.09
CA VAL A 285 -2.12 -2.96 -35.93
C VAL A 285 -2.19 -2.52 -37.38
N TRP A 286 -1.98 -3.46 -38.29
CA TRP A 286 -2.18 -3.20 -39.72
C TRP A 286 -3.67 -3.10 -40.02
N GLN A 287 -4.08 -1.97 -40.57
CA GLN A 287 -5.44 -1.71 -41.01
C GLN A 287 -5.48 -1.61 -42.53
N ASN A 288 -6.36 -2.38 -43.17
CA ASN A 288 -6.62 -2.22 -44.60
C ASN A 288 -7.57 -1.03 -44.81
N LEU A 289 -7.07 0.00 -45.48
CA LEU A 289 -7.76 1.27 -45.68
C LEU A 289 -8.01 1.59 -47.16
N THR A 290 -7.87 0.57 -48.02
CA THR A 290 -8.03 0.70 -49.48
C THR A 290 -9.35 1.38 -49.88
N THR A 291 -10.44 1.05 -49.20
CA THR A 291 -11.77 1.60 -49.50
C THR A 291 -12.01 3.01 -48.92
N SER A 292 -11.22 3.41 -47.92
CA SER A 292 -11.40 4.70 -47.21
C SER A 292 -10.40 5.77 -47.64
N ARG A 293 -9.41 5.41 -48.45
CA ARG A 293 -8.37 6.31 -48.94
C ARG A 293 -8.60 6.68 -50.39
N VAL A 294 -8.36 7.94 -50.70
CA VAL A 294 -8.60 8.53 -52.01
C VAL A 294 -7.29 9.13 -52.51
N SER A 295 -6.93 8.77 -53.75
CA SER A 295 -5.75 9.30 -54.45
C SER A 295 -5.73 10.84 -54.44
N GLY A 296 -4.56 11.42 -54.15
CA GLY A 296 -4.33 12.87 -54.13
C GLY A 296 -4.86 13.60 -52.88
N THR A 297 -5.55 12.91 -51.97
CA THR A 297 -6.06 13.50 -50.73
C THR A 297 -4.95 13.65 -49.69
N VAL A 298 -4.91 14.79 -48.99
CA VAL A 298 -3.98 15.04 -47.88
C VAL A 298 -4.56 14.47 -46.59
N TYR A 299 -3.80 13.60 -45.92
CA TYR A 299 -4.17 13.00 -44.64
C TYR A 299 -3.22 13.45 -43.53
N THR A 300 -3.73 13.73 -42.34
CA THR A 300 -2.92 14.07 -41.16
C THR A 300 -2.78 12.86 -40.25
N ASN A 301 -1.56 12.57 -39.80
CA ASN A 301 -1.35 11.57 -38.75
C ASN A 301 -1.73 12.15 -37.38
N THR A 302 -2.96 11.87 -36.95
CA THR A 302 -3.52 12.33 -35.67
C THR A 302 -3.34 11.33 -34.52
N THR A 303 -2.61 10.22 -34.73
CA THR A 303 -2.52 9.11 -33.76
C THR A 303 -1.61 9.41 -32.56
N GLY A 304 -0.96 10.58 -32.54
CA GLY A 304 0.00 10.94 -31.49
C GLY A 304 1.32 10.15 -31.52
N ARG A 305 1.52 9.29 -32.52
CA ARG A 305 2.77 8.52 -32.74
C ARG A 305 3.04 8.32 -34.24
N PRO A 306 4.28 7.97 -34.67
CA PRO A 306 4.55 7.67 -36.07
C PRO A 306 3.70 6.51 -36.58
N ILE A 307 3.17 6.61 -37.80
CA ILE A 307 2.49 5.50 -38.50
C ILE A 307 3.33 5.05 -39.69
N GLN A 308 3.13 3.82 -40.14
CA GLN A 308 3.68 3.35 -41.41
C GLN A 308 2.57 3.21 -42.42
N VAL A 309 2.74 3.82 -43.59
CA VAL A 309 1.81 3.72 -44.71
C VAL A 309 2.42 2.79 -45.74
N HIS A 310 1.61 1.88 -46.26
CA HIS A 310 1.98 0.91 -47.27
C HIS A 310 0.95 0.94 -48.41
N VAL A 311 1.40 1.24 -49.61
CA VAL A 311 0.55 1.29 -50.80
C VAL A 311 1.19 0.46 -51.90
N ALA A 312 0.43 -0.43 -52.53
CA ALA A 312 0.90 -1.21 -53.66
C ALA A 312 -0.19 -1.33 -54.74
N ILE A 313 0.26 -1.45 -55.98
CA ILE A 313 -0.54 -1.66 -57.18
C ILE A 313 0.18 -2.66 -58.09
N SER A 314 -0.53 -3.35 -58.97
CA SER A 314 0.07 -4.28 -59.94
C SER A 314 0.41 -3.63 -61.29
N SER A 315 -0.10 -2.43 -61.56
CA SER A 315 0.17 -1.63 -62.76
C SER A 315 -0.13 -0.17 -62.46
N GLY A 316 0.56 0.75 -63.13
CA GLY A 316 0.47 2.20 -62.91
C GLY A 316 1.67 2.77 -62.13
N ALA A 317 1.48 3.90 -61.46
CA ALA A 317 2.52 4.51 -60.62
C ALA A 317 1.96 5.08 -59.31
N VAL A 318 2.73 4.92 -58.23
CA VAL A 318 2.49 5.47 -56.89
C VAL A 318 3.49 6.58 -56.60
N TYR A 319 2.97 7.76 -56.30
CA TYR A 319 3.73 8.92 -55.81
C TYR A 319 3.28 9.21 -54.39
N ALA A 320 4.22 9.47 -53.49
CA ALA A 320 3.89 9.73 -52.10
C ALA A 320 4.73 10.88 -51.55
N ARG A 321 4.10 11.71 -50.71
CA ARG A 321 4.74 12.84 -50.02
C ARG A 321 4.40 12.79 -48.54
N VAL A 322 5.36 13.18 -47.70
CA VAL A 322 5.17 13.45 -46.27
C VAL A 322 5.55 14.89 -46.00
N GLY A 323 4.56 15.71 -45.68
CA GLY A 323 4.69 17.16 -45.70
C GLY A 323 5.24 17.65 -47.06
N PRO A 324 6.33 18.43 -47.08
CA PRO A 324 6.93 18.89 -48.34
C PRO A 324 7.84 17.85 -49.02
N VAL A 325 8.17 16.74 -48.35
CA VAL A 325 9.17 15.78 -48.81
C VAL A 325 8.53 14.69 -49.67
N ASP A 326 9.08 14.49 -50.87
CA ASP A 326 8.73 13.35 -51.72
C ASP A 326 9.42 12.08 -51.21
N VAL A 327 8.62 11.07 -50.85
CA VAL A 327 9.09 9.80 -50.27
C VAL A 327 8.94 8.62 -51.24
N SER A 328 8.25 8.81 -52.36
CA SER A 328 8.19 7.86 -53.47
C SER A 328 8.05 8.60 -54.79
N PHE A 329 8.84 8.18 -55.79
CA PHE A 329 8.79 8.68 -57.16
C PHE A 329 8.54 7.50 -58.10
N SER A 330 7.35 7.46 -58.72
CA SER A 330 7.00 6.51 -59.79
C SER A 330 7.33 5.03 -59.50
N ALA A 331 6.69 4.44 -58.49
CA ALA A 331 6.88 3.03 -58.14
C ALA A 331 5.56 2.24 -58.18
N TYR A 332 5.62 0.91 -58.29
CA TYR A 332 4.45 0.03 -58.08
C TYR A 332 4.10 -0.12 -56.59
N HIS A 333 4.98 0.35 -55.71
CA HIS A 333 4.88 0.20 -54.27
C HIS A 333 5.51 1.39 -53.56
N ALA A 334 4.90 1.83 -52.46
CA ALA A 334 5.46 2.82 -51.55
C ALA A 334 5.25 2.38 -50.09
N ALA A 335 6.34 2.37 -49.31
CA ALA A 335 6.29 2.17 -47.87
C ALA A 335 7.09 3.29 -47.19
N PHE A 336 6.43 4.05 -46.31
CA PHE A 336 7.04 5.21 -45.68
C PHE A 336 6.43 5.47 -44.29
N VAL A 337 7.21 6.17 -43.46
CA VAL A 337 6.78 6.57 -42.11
C VAL A 337 6.25 7.99 -42.13
N VAL A 338 5.11 8.21 -41.48
CA VAL A 338 4.52 9.53 -41.28
C VAL A 338 4.65 9.90 -39.80
N PRO A 339 5.46 10.90 -39.43
CA PRO A 339 5.58 11.35 -38.04
C PRO A 339 4.23 11.80 -37.45
N ALA A 340 4.12 11.79 -36.12
CA ALA A 340 2.94 12.31 -35.44
C ALA A 340 2.70 13.78 -35.81
N GLY A 341 1.46 14.14 -36.13
CA GLY A 341 1.06 15.49 -36.54
C GLY A 341 1.43 15.86 -37.98
N ALA A 342 2.27 15.09 -38.66
CA ALA A 342 2.63 15.35 -40.06
C ALA A 342 1.49 14.98 -41.00
N THR A 343 1.45 15.66 -42.16
CA THR A 343 0.56 15.32 -43.25
C THR A 343 1.25 14.41 -44.27
N TYR A 344 0.48 13.65 -45.01
CA TYR A 344 0.98 12.88 -46.13
C TYR A 344 -0.08 12.78 -47.23
N THR A 345 0.38 12.56 -48.46
CA THR A 345 -0.48 12.41 -49.65
C THR A 345 0.06 11.26 -50.49
N VAL A 346 -0.83 10.46 -51.06
CA VAL A 346 -0.47 9.45 -52.08
C VAL A 346 -1.29 9.70 -53.33
N THR A 347 -0.61 9.85 -54.46
CA THR A 347 -1.22 10.04 -55.78
C THR A 347 -0.94 8.81 -56.62
N LEU A 348 -2.01 8.25 -57.18
CA LEU A 348 -2.00 7.05 -58.00
C LEU A 348 -2.29 7.43 -59.46
N ASN A 349 -1.53 6.84 -60.39
CA ASN A 349 -1.77 6.94 -61.83
C ASN A 349 -2.12 5.56 -62.39
N ASN A 350 -3.31 5.41 -62.99
CA ASN A 350 -3.84 4.16 -63.55
C ASN A 350 -3.66 2.90 -62.66
N PRO A 351 -4.08 2.94 -61.38
CA PRO A 351 -3.82 1.85 -60.45
C PRO A 351 -4.67 0.60 -60.77
N VAL A 352 -4.04 -0.57 -60.75
CA VAL A 352 -4.72 -1.88 -60.79
C VAL A 352 -4.41 -2.65 -59.50
N ASN A 353 -5.40 -3.37 -58.95
CA ASN A 353 -5.28 -4.15 -57.70
C ASN A 353 -4.68 -3.34 -56.53
N LEU A 354 -5.23 -2.14 -56.28
CA LEU A 354 -4.76 -1.27 -55.21
C LEU A 354 -4.90 -1.96 -53.84
N CYS A 355 -3.82 -1.96 -53.09
CA CYS A 355 -3.85 -2.18 -51.66
C CYS A 355 -3.27 -0.95 -50.94
N TRP A 356 -4.01 -0.43 -49.97
CA TRP A 356 -3.55 0.62 -49.08
C TRP A 356 -3.75 0.14 -47.65
N SER A 357 -2.66 0.09 -46.89
CA SER A 357 -2.69 -0.32 -45.49
C SER A 357 -1.86 0.62 -44.65
N GLU A 358 -2.26 0.80 -43.40
CA GLU A 358 -1.54 1.61 -42.43
C GLU A 358 -1.33 0.82 -41.14
N LEU A 359 -0.10 0.85 -40.62
CA LEU A 359 0.21 0.38 -39.27
C LEU A 359 -0.10 1.53 -38.30
N ARG A 360 -1.22 1.39 -37.57
CA ARG A 360 -1.75 2.45 -36.70
C ARG A 360 -2.52 1.87 -35.50
N THR A 361 -2.72 2.69 -34.47
CA THR A 361 -3.56 2.36 -33.31
C THR A 361 -5.03 2.47 -33.64
#